data_AF-A0A954HHV9-F1
#
_entry.id   AF-A0A954HHV9-F1
#
_cell.length_a   1.000
_cell.length_b   1.000
_cell.length_c   1.000
_cell.angle_alpha   90.00
_cell.angle_beta   90.00
_cell.angle_gamma   90.00
#
_symmetry.space_group_name_H-M   'P 1'
#
loop_
_entity.id
_entity.type
_entity.pdbx_description
1 polymer ?
#
loop_
_entity_poly.entity_id
_entity_poly.type
_entity_poly.pdbx_seq_one_letter_code
_entity_poly.pdbx_strand_id
1 'polypeptide(L)'
;MPSNKQSVEELRWKKFPVLDDGFVCLVDCMGDDSSVVQAARVSYGAGTKKVSDDRSLIRYLLRHRHTTPFEMAEVKFLVRVPMDCWRQWIRHRTANVNEYSTRYSVAIDSAQTTPTDEWRSQAETNRQGSGDALPTEAGAEFTESERAFQDSARALYQARLDAGVAREQARKDLPLCTYTE
;
A
#
# COMPACT_ATOMS: atom_id res chain seq x y z
N MET A 1 10.67 10.89 25.03
CA MET A 1 10.05 10.40 23.78
C MET A 1 8.55 10.50 23.97
N PRO A 2 7.79 10.99 22.98
CA PRO A 2 6.33 10.97 23.06
C PRO A 2 5.85 9.54 23.36
N SER A 3 4.78 9.42 24.14
CA SER A 3 4.17 8.11 24.37
C SER A 3 3.65 7.55 23.04
N ASN A 4 3.60 6.23 22.87
CA ASN A 4 3.09 5.61 21.64
C ASN A 4 1.70 6.16 21.25
N LYS A 5 0.85 6.48 22.24
CA LYS A 5 -0.46 7.12 22.01
C LYS A 5 -0.34 8.49 21.35
N GLN A 6 0.56 9.34 21.83
CA GLN A 6 0.78 10.66 21.27
C GLN A 6 1.29 10.56 19.82
N SER A 7 2.24 9.67 19.54
CA SER A 7 2.73 9.44 18.18
C SER A 7 1.60 8.96 17.26
N VAL A 8 0.74 8.05 17.73
CA VAL A 8 -0.43 7.58 16.95
C VAL A 8 -1.38 8.74 16.66
N GLU A 9 -1.70 9.57 17.65
CA GLU A 9 -2.57 10.74 17.47
C GLU A 9 -2.00 11.73 16.46
N GLU A 10 -0.69 11.97 16.49
CA GLU A 10 0.01 12.86 15.54
C GLU A 10 0.06 12.29 14.11
N LEU A 11 0.11 10.97 13.97
CA LEU A 11 0.20 10.29 12.66
C LEU A 11 -1.17 9.96 12.06
N ARG A 12 -2.21 9.84 12.89
CA ARG A 12 -3.54 9.44 12.44
C ARG A 12 -4.08 10.45 11.43
N TRP A 13 -4.64 9.95 10.34
CA TRP A 13 -5.17 10.74 9.22
C TRP A 13 -4.14 11.58 8.45
N LYS A 14 -2.86 11.55 8.84
CA LYS A 14 -1.79 12.15 8.06
C LYS A 14 -1.51 11.27 6.85
N LYS A 15 -1.73 11.82 5.65
CA LYS A 15 -1.37 11.19 4.38
C LYS A 15 0.11 11.38 4.13
N PHE A 16 0.84 10.28 4.02
CA PHE A 16 2.23 10.27 3.55
C PHE A 16 2.21 10.06 2.04
N PRO A 17 2.59 11.06 1.23
CA PRO A 17 2.58 10.94 -0.23
C PRO A 17 3.52 9.84 -0.72
N VAL A 18 3.07 9.09 -1.71
CA VAL A 18 3.82 8.00 -2.36
C VAL A 18 3.52 8.07 -3.85
N LEU A 19 4.53 7.94 -4.72
CA LEU A 19 4.39 8.18 -6.15
C LEU A 19 3.89 9.61 -6.43
N ASP A 20 3.19 9.83 -7.53
CA ASP A 20 2.71 11.13 -7.99
C ASP A 20 1.35 11.54 -7.39
N ASP A 21 0.50 10.57 -7.03
CA ASP A 21 -0.82 10.83 -6.45
C ASP A 21 -1.29 9.73 -5.49
N GLY A 22 -0.36 8.89 -5.01
CA GLY A 22 -0.63 7.88 -3.99
C GLY A 22 -0.39 8.39 -2.59
N PHE A 23 -0.85 7.61 -1.60
CA PHE A 23 -0.49 7.84 -0.22
C PHE A 23 -0.70 6.61 0.65
N VAL A 24 -0.03 6.59 1.80
CA VAL A 24 -0.34 5.70 2.92
C VAL A 24 -0.75 6.55 4.12
N CYS A 25 -1.86 6.18 4.76
CA CYS A 25 -2.43 6.93 5.86
C CYS A 25 -2.80 5.98 7.01
N LEU A 26 -2.28 6.26 8.21
CA LEU A 26 -2.70 5.55 9.41
C LEU A 26 -4.14 5.95 9.77
N VAL A 27 -5.06 4.98 9.77
CA VAL A 27 -6.46 5.20 10.18
C VAL A 27 -6.64 4.86 11.65
N ASP A 28 -6.02 3.78 12.10
CA ASP A 28 -6.19 3.25 13.44
C ASP A 28 -5.10 2.23 13.79
N CYS A 29 -4.89 1.99 15.07
CA CYS A 29 -4.06 0.89 15.55
C CYS A 29 -4.65 0.32 16.84
N MET A 30 -4.48 -0.99 17.04
CA MET A 30 -4.85 -1.69 18.26
C MET A 30 -3.62 -2.36 18.83
N GLY A 31 -3.40 -2.18 20.13
CA GLY A 31 -2.27 -2.77 20.85
C GLY A 31 -0.94 -2.04 20.63
N ASP A 32 0.03 -2.40 21.47
CA ASP A 32 1.41 -1.91 21.40
C ASP A 32 2.37 -3.02 21.90
N ASP A 33 3.63 -2.67 22.16
CA ASP A 33 4.62 -3.59 22.72
C ASP A 33 4.13 -4.32 24.00
N SER A 34 3.30 -3.67 24.81
CA SER A 34 2.75 -4.27 26.04
C SER A 34 1.72 -5.35 25.73
N SER A 35 0.92 -5.21 24.66
CA SER A 35 0.01 -6.25 24.19
C SER A 35 0.76 -7.52 23.79
N VAL A 36 1.86 -7.37 23.06
CA VAL A 36 2.73 -8.50 22.64
C VAL A 36 3.32 -9.19 23.86
N VAL A 37 3.84 -8.43 24.81
CA VAL A 37 4.45 -8.95 26.04
C VAL A 37 3.43 -9.63 26.93
N GLN A 38 2.23 -9.04 27.09
CA GLN A 38 1.14 -9.62 27.86
C GLN A 38 0.73 -10.97 27.26
N ALA A 39 0.52 -11.02 25.94
CA ALA A 39 0.15 -12.24 25.22
C ALA A 39 1.21 -13.34 25.37
N ALA A 40 2.49 -12.99 25.24
CA ALA A 40 3.58 -13.93 25.46
C ALA A 40 3.60 -14.44 26.90
N ARG A 41 3.39 -13.56 27.89
CA ARG A 41 3.39 -13.88 29.32
C ARG A 41 2.21 -14.74 29.75
N VAL A 42 1.04 -14.65 29.10
CA VAL A 42 -0.12 -15.51 29.38
C VAL A 42 0.21 -17.01 29.15
N SER A 43 1.10 -17.32 28.23
CA SER A 43 1.59 -18.69 28.01
C SER A 43 2.47 -19.21 29.14
N TYR A 44 3.05 -18.31 29.96
CA TYR A 44 3.80 -18.70 31.13
C TYR A 44 2.82 -18.82 32.30
N GLY A 45 2.43 -20.04 32.66
CA GLY A 45 1.57 -20.31 33.81
C GLY A 45 2.09 -19.70 35.13
N ALA A 46 1.22 -19.70 36.15
CA ALA A 46 1.53 -19.16 37.47
C ALA A 46 2.83 -19.77 38.05
N GLY A 47 3.89 -18.96 38.17
CA GLY A 47 5.16 -19.39 38.78
C GLY A 47 6.44 -18.90 38.09
N THR A 48 6.34 -18.28 36.91
CA THR A 48 7.50 -17.76 36.17
C THR A 48 7.82 -16.33 36.59
N LYS A 49 9.04 -16.12 37.11
CA LYS A 49 9.52 -14.81 37.54
C LYS A 49 9.69 -13.86 36.33
N LYS A 50 9.41 -12.56 36.51
CA LYS A 50 9.83 -11.48 35.60
C LYS A 50 11.37 -11.43 35.57
N VAL A 51 12.00 -12.18 34.68
CA VAL A 51 13.49 -12.20 34.57
C VAL A 51 13.99 -11.27 33.46
N SER A 52 13.21 -11.03 32.40
CA SER A 52 13.61 -10.13 31.30
C SER A 52 12.74 -8.87 31.23
N ASP A 53 13.38 -7.75 30.86
CA ASP A 53 12.64 -6.55 30.45
C ASP A 53 11.84 -6.81 29.16
N ASP A 54 10.80 -6.01 28.95
CA ASP A 54 9.84 -6.17 27.85
C ASP A 54 10.52 -6.17 26.46
N ARG A 55 11.53 -5.30 26.30
CA ARG A 55 12.34 -5.18 25.07
C ARG A 55 13.13 -6.46 24.78
N SER A 56 13.75 -7.06 25.79
CA SER A 56 14.52 -8.30 25.68
C SER A 56 13.61 -9.47 25.37
N LEU A 57 12.41 -9.51 25.96
CA LEU A 57 11.41 -10.52 25.63
C LEU A 57 10.96 -10.41 24.17
N ILE A 58 10.56 -9.23 23.68
CA ILE A 58 10.14 -9.04 22.28
C ILE A 58 11.24 -9.51 21.31
N ARG A 59 12.50 -9.13 21.56
CA ARG A 59 13.64 -9.58 20.75
C ARG A 59 13.86 -11.08 20.82
N TYR A 60 13.66 -11.69 21.99
CA TYR A 60 13.74 -13.14 22.14
C TYR A 60 12.66 -13.84 21.32
N LEU A 61 11.39 -13.38 21.41
CA LEU A 61 10.26 -13.93 20.66
C LEU A 61 10.53 -13.89 19.15
N LEU A 62 10.95 -12.74 18.62
CA LEU A 62 11.23 -12.59 17.20
C LEU A 62 12.40 -13.47 16.74
N ARG A 63 13.49 -13.54 17.52
CA ARG A 63 14.67 -14.37 17.21
C ARG A 63 14.32 -15.85 17.13
N HIS A 64 13.38 -16.31 17.95
CA HIS A 64 12.92 -17.69 17.99
C HIS A 64 11.66 -17.91 17.15
N ARG A 65 11.25 -16.92 16.34
CA ARG A 65 10.07 -16.97 15.47
C ARG A 65 8.78 -17.34 16.23
N HIS A 66 8.67 -16.94 17.49
CA HIS A 66 7.41 -17.05 18.23
C HIS A 66 6.52 -15.86 17.85
N THR A 67 5.80 -16.01 16.74
CA THR A 67 5.08 -14.91 16.08
C THR A 67 3.67 -14.66 16.60
N THR A 68 2.99 -15.66 17.19
CA THR A 68 1.60 -15.52 17.68
C THR A 68 1.38 -14.35 18.64
N PRO A 69 2.29 -14.02 19.58
CA PRO A 69 2.12 -12.82 20.42
C PRO A 69 2.06 -11.51 19.61
N PHE A 70 2.67 -11.45 18.43
CA PHE A 70 2.64 -10.26 17.56
C PHE A 70 1.32 -10.09 16.81
N GLU A 71 0.47 -11.13 16.74
CA GLU A 71 -0.88 -11.04 16.16
C GLU A 71 -1.86 -10.27 17.06
N MET A 72 -1.45 -9.94 18.30
CA MET A 72 -2.25 -9.15 19.25
C MET A 72 -2.11 -7.64 19.06
N ALA A 73 -1.38 -7.22 18.02
CA ALA A 73 -1.29 -5.83 17.59
C ALA A 73 -1.73 -5.72 16.12
N GLU A 74 -2.61 -4.77 15.83
CA GLU A 74 -3.17 -4.54 14.49
C GLU A 74 -2.98 -3.08 14.07
N VAL A 75 -2.83 -2.87 12.76
CA VAL A 75 -2.77 -1.53 12.16
C VAL A 75 -3.71 -1.48 10.98
N LYS A 76 -4.50 -0.41 10.90
CA LYS A 76 -5.45 -0.16 9.82
C LYS A 76 -4.97 1.04 9.00
N PHE A 77 -4.82 0.81 7.70
CA PHE A 77 -4.40 1.83 6.75
C PHE A 77 -5.53 2.20 5.80
N LEU A 78 -5.50 3.46 5.36
CA LEU A 78 -6.12 3.92 4.13
C LEU A 78 -4.98 4.14 3.15
N VAL A 79 -5.08 3.55 1.97
CA VAL A 79 -4.02 3.59 0.96
C VAL A 79 -4.62 4.07 -0.34
N ARG A 80 -3.93 4.95 -1.05
CA ARG A 80 -4.21 5.26 -2.46
C ARG A 80 -3.06 4.72 -3.29
N VAL A 81 -3.36 3.80 -4.20
CA VAL A 81 -2.36 3.01 -4.91
C VAL A 81 -2.81 2.70 -6.34
N PRO A 82 -1.90 2.65 -7.33
CA PRO A 82 -2.23 2.22 -8.69
C PRO A 82 -2.65 0.74 -8.75
N MET A 83 -3.58 0.40 -9.64
CA MET A 83 -4.16 -0.96 -9.72
C MET A 83 -3.11 -2.07 -10.00
N ASP A 84 -2.05 -1.79 -10.75
CA ASP A 84 -0.96 -2.75 -10.99
C ASP A 84 -0.18 -3.10 -9.71
N CYS A 85 0.16 -2.10 -8.89
CA CYS A 85 0.75 -2.28 -7.56
C CYS A 85 -0.25 -2.95 -6.61
N TRP A 86 -1.51 -2.54 -6.64
CA TRP A 86 -2.57 -3.15 -5.82
C TRP A 86 -2.74 -4.65 -6.06
N ARG A 87 -2.65 -5.09 -7.32
CA ARG A 87 -2.72 -6.52 -7.68
C ARG A 87 -1.58 -7.36 -7.10
N GLN A 88 -0.46 -6.74 -6.74
CA GLN A 88 0.62 -7.39 -6.00
C GLN A 88 0.30 -7.39 -4.50
N TRP A 89 -0.14 -6.26 -3.96
CA TRP A 89 -0.44 -6.11 -2.53
C TRP A 89 -1.55 -7.06 -2.06
N ILE A 90 -2.63 -7.22 -2.84
CA ILE A 90 -3.77 -8.08 -2.47
C ILE A 90 -3.41 -9.58 -2.35
N ARG A 91 -2.20 -9.98 -2.75
CA ARG A 91 -1.69 -11.35 -2.59
C ARG A 91 -1.34 -11.69 -1.14
N HIS A 92 -1.22 -10.69 -0.26
CA HIS A 92 -1.03 -10.86 1.17
C HIS A 92 -2.34 -11.30 1.85
N ARG A 93 -2.65 -12.60 1.75
CA ARG A 93 -3.91 -13.23 2.18
C ARG A 93 -4.21 -13.18 3.69
N THR A 94 -3.26 -12.75 4.51
CA THR A 94 -3.43 -12.64 5.97
C THR A 94 -4.01 -11.29 6.40
N ALA A 95 -4.18 -10.35 5.46
CA ALA A 95 -4.78 -9.03 5.74
C ALA A 95 -6.30 -9.03 5.48
N ASN A 96 -7.01 -8.16 6.20
CA ASN A 96 -8.40 -7.81 5.91
C ASN A 96 -8.42 -6.59 5.01
N VAL A 97 -9.15 -6.66 3.90
CA VAL A 97 -9.12 -5.63 2.86
C VAL A 97 -10.52 -5.28 2.39
N ASN A 98 -10.75 -4.00 2.15
CA ASN A 98 -11.89 -3.48 1.40
C ASN A 98 -11.36 -2.48 0.37
N GLU A 99 -11.96 -2.44 -0.82
CA GLU A 99 -11.48 -1.63 -1.95
C GLU A 99 -12.62 -0.81 -2.56
N TYR A 100 -12.28 0.39 -3.01
CA TYR A 100 -13.11 1.25 -3.81
C TYR A 100 -13.63 0.54 -5.06
N SER A 101 -14.94 0.32 -5.11
CA SER A 101 -15.55 -0.37 -6.25
C SER A 101 -15.97 0.60 -7.35
N THR A 102 -15.25 0.56 -8.46
CA THR A 102 -15.61 1.25 -9.70
C THR A 102 -16.88 0.69 -10.38
N ARG A 103 -17.61 -0.24 -9.73
CA ARG A 103 -18.94 -0.73 -10.18
C ARG A 103 -20.03 0.19 -9.66
N TYR A 104 -19.86 0.63 -8.41
CA TYR A 104 -20.80 1.50 -7.71
C TYR A 104 -20.42 2.97 -7.90
N SER A 105 -19.13 3.27 -8.03
CA SER A 105 -18.61 4.64 -8.08
C SER A 105 -17.85 4.92 -9.38
N VAL A 106 -17.69 6.21 -9.71
CA VAL A 106 -16.87 6.65 -10.84
C VAL A 106 -15.40 6.43 -10.51
N ALA A 107 -14.61 5.93 -11.45
CA ALA A 107 -13.19 5.70 -11.20
C ALA A 107 -12.47 7.00 -10.86
N ILE A 108 -11.52 6.92 -9.92
CA ILE A 108 -10.66 8.05 -9.52
C ILE A 108 -10.02 8.63 -10.79
N ASP A 109 -10.10 9.95 -10.94
CA ASP A 109 -9.53 10.67 -12.08
C ASP A 109 -8.04 10.92 -11.89
N SER A 110 -7.29 9.84 -11.81
CA SER A 110 -5.84 9.85 -11.67
C SER A 110 -5.24 8.52 -12.09
N ALA A 111 -4.10 8.60 -12.76
CA ALA A 111 -3.28 7.46 -13.13
C ALA A 111 -1.82 7.80 -12.84
N GLN A 112 -1.06 6.82 -12.35
CA GLN A 112 0.36 6.98 -12.14
C GLN A 112 1.06 7.22 -13.48
N THR A 113 1.94 8.21 -13.49
CA THR A 113 2.87 8.49 -14.58
C THR A 113 4.29 8.16 -14.17
N THR A 114 5.12 7.80 -15.15
CA THR A 114 6.54 7.56 -14.96
C THR A 114 7.32 8.83 -15.31
N PRO A 115 8.08 9.43 -14.38
CA PRO A 115 8.93 10.58 -14.69
C PRO A 115 9.99 10.26 -15.75
N THR A 116 10.46 11.30 -16.44
CA THR A 116 11.38 11.16 -17.59
C THR A 116 12.71 10.53 -17.23
N ASP A 117 13.13 10.60 -15.97
CA ASP A 117 14.37 10.03 -15.42
C ASP A 117 14.16 8.72 -14.64
N GLU A 118 12.92 8.20 -14.58
CA GLU A 118 12.57 7.00 -13.82
C GLU A 118 12.30 5.76 -14.68
N TRP A 119 12.32 5.89 -16.01
CA TRP A 119 12.27 4.76 -16.91
C TRP A 119 13.50 3.87 -16.75
N ARG A 120 13.31 2.56 -16.62
CA ARG A 120 14.41 1.61 -16.39
C ARG A 120 14.40 0.50 -17.43
N SER A 121 15.60 0.03 -17.76
CA SER A 121 15.82 -1.17 -18.55
C SER A 121 15.33 -2.43 -17.82
N GLN A 122 15.16 -3.54 -18.54
CA GLN A 122 14.87 -4.84 -17.95
C GLN A 122 16.15 -5.44 -17.34
N ALA A 123 16.08 -5.92 -16.09
CA ALA A 123 17.24 -6.58 -15.48
C ALA A 123 17.55 -7.94 -16.15
N GLU A 124 18.83 -8.19 -16.43
CA GLU A 124 19.31 -9.42 -17.09
C GLU A 124 19.29 -10.64 -16.16
N THR A 125 19.61 -10.44 -14.87
CA THR A 125 19.75 -11.52 -13.88
C THR A 125 18.48 -11.78 -13.09
N ASN A 126 17.72 -10.74 -12.79
CA ASN A 126 16.43 -10.84 -12.10
C ASN A 126 15.30 -10.44 -13.04
N ARG A 127 14.65 -11.43 -13.65
CA ARG A 127 13.51 -11.19 -14.57
C ARG A 127 12.30 -10.51 -13.93
N GLN A 128 12.24 -10.42 -12.61
CA GLN A 128 11.18 -9.72 -11.86
C GLN A 128 11.56 -8.28 -11.51
N GLY A 129 12.78 -7.84 -11.85
CA GLY A 129 13.31 -6.52 -11.48
C GLY A 129 13.66 -5.65 -12.68
N SER A 130 13.96 -4.39 -12.38
CA SER A 130 14.48 -3.40 -13.31
C SER A 130 16.01 -3.33 -13.24
N GLY A 131 16.64 -3.01 -14.37
CA GLY A 131 18.06 -2.67 -14.49
C GLY A 131 18.29 -1.17 -14.32
N ASP A 132 19.27 -0.65 -15.05
CA ASP A 132 19.67 0.75 -15.00
C ASP A 132 18.61 1.69 -15.59
N ALA A 133 18.67 2.96 -15.17
CA ALA A 133 17.85 4.03 -15.72
C ALA A 133 18.17 4.23 -17.21
N LEU A 134 17.13 4.48 -18.01
CA LEU A 134 17.26 4.86 -19.41
C LEU A 134 17.65 6.33 -19.54
N PRO A 135 18.22 6.75 -20.68
CA PRO A 135 18.49 8.16 -20.94
C PRO A 135 17.23 9.00 -20.85
N THR A 136 17.32 10.17 -20.19
CA THR A 136 16.18 11.08 -19.97
C THR A 136 15.51 11.55 -21.26
N GLU A 137 16.25 11.64 -22.37
CA GLU A 137 15.71 11.99 -23.69
C GLU A 137 14.69 10.93 -24.17
N ALA A 138 15.06 9.65 -24.11
CA ALA A 138 14.14 8.56 -24.41
C ALA A 138 12.99 8.51 -23.40
N GLY A 139 13.27 8.75 -22.12
CA GLY A 139 12.24 8.81 -21.08
C GLY A 139 11.25 9.96 -21.27
N ALA A 140 11.64 11.08 -21.88
CA ALA A 140 10.73 12.17 -22.23
C ALA A 140 9.70 11.72 -23.26
N GLU A 141 10.13 11.04 -24.32
CA GLU A 141 9.23 10.48 -25.34
C GLU A 141 8.25 9.44 -24.75
N PHE A 142 8.75 8.58 -23.86
CA PHE A 142 7.90 7.58 -23.18
C PHE A 142 6.89 8.21 -22.22
N THR A 143 7.30 9.24 -21.48
CA THR A 143 6.41 9.96 -20.56
C THR A 143 5.32 10.70 -21.33
N GLU A 144 5.66 11.36 -22.44
CA GLU A 144 4.68 12.06 -23.27
C GLU A 144 3.66 11.10 -23.89
N SER A 145 4.14 10.00 -24.48
CA SER A 145 3.27 8.98 -25.08
C SER A 145 2.39 8.27 -24.05
N GLU A 146 2.90 8.00 -22.84
CA GLU A 146 2.12 7.49 -21.71
C GLU A 146 0.98 8.46 -21.33
N ARG A 147 1.28 9.75 -21.14
CA ARG A 147 0.27 10.77 -20.81
C ARG A 147 -0.80 10.88 -21.87
N ALA A 148 -0.42 10.95 -23.14
CA ALA A 148 -1.36 11.03 -24.25
C ALA A 148 -2.32 9.82 -24.29
N PHE A 149 -1.82 8.62 -23.99
CA PHE A 149 -2.64 7.41 -23.88
C PHE A 149 -3.59 7.48 -22.68
N GLN A 150 -3.09 7.87 -21.50
CA GLN A 150 -3.90 7.99 -20.28
C GLN A 150 -5.06 9.00 -20.47
N ASP A 151 -4.78 10.16 -21.07
CA ASP A 151 -5.77 11.18 -21.39
C ASP A 151 -6.83 10.65 -22.38
N SER A 152 -6.40 9.94 -23.41
CA SER A 152 -7.30 9.33 -24.40
C SER A 152 -8.21 8.27 -23.77
N ALA A 153 -7.65 7.42 -22.90
CA ALA A 153 -8.42 6.42 -22.16
C ALA A 153 -9.44 7.06 -21.22
N ARG A 154 -9.07 8.15 -20.55
CA ARG A 154 -9.97 8.93 -19.68
C ARG A 154 -11.11 9.56 -20.47
N ALA A 155 -10.82 10.19 -21.60
CA ALA A 155 -11.83 10.79 -22.48
C ALA A 155 -12.83 9.74 -22.97
N LEU A 156 -12.35 8.55 -23.38
CA LEU A 156 -13.22 7.44 -23.78
C LEU A 156 -14.11 6.95 -22.62
N TYR A 157 -13.56 6.85 -21.42
CA TYR A 157 -14.32 6.49 -20.22
C TYR A 157 -15.44 7.51 -19.95
N GLN A 158 -15.13 8.81 -19.98
CA GLN A 158 -16.10 9.87 -19.73
C GLN A 158 -17.21 9.90 -20.79
N ALA A 159 -16.85 9.80 -22.07
CA ALA A 159 -17.84 9.75 -23.16
C ALA A 159 -18.85 8.60 -23.01
N ARG A 160 -18.41 7.44 -22.49
CA ARG A 160 -19.29 6.31 -22.20
C ARG A 160 -20.21 6.59 -21.02
N LEU A 161 -19.70 7.20 -19.94
CA LEU A 161 -20.53 7.60 -18.81
C LEU A 161 -21.61 8.60 -19.24
N ASP A 162 -21.24 9.59 -20.05
CA ASP A 162 -22.15 10.63 -20.55
C ASP A 162 -23.23 10.03 -21.47
N ALA A 163 -22.89 8.97 -22.21
CA ALA A 163 -23.83 8.18 -23.00
C ALA A 163 -24.71 7.21 -22.18
N GLY A 164 -24.57 7.17 -20.85
CA GLY A 164 -25.36 6.31 -19.96
C GLY A 164 -24.91 4.85 -19.88
N VAL A 165 -23.68 4.53 -20.34
CA VAL A 165 -23.12 3.19 -20.22
C VAL A 165 -22.90 2.83 -18.76
N ALA A 166 -23.21 1.59 -18.39
CA ALA A 166 -22.99 1.09 -17.02
C ALA A 166 -21.51 1.22 -16.60
N ARG A 167 -21.26 1.65 -15.37
CA ARG A 167 -19.89 1.94 -14.86
C ARG A 167 -18.93 0.75 -15.00
N GLU A 168 -19.43 -0.46 -14.75
CA GLU A 168 -18.62 -1.68 -14.87
C GLU A 168 -18.20 -2.01 -16.31
N GLN A 169 -18.93 -1.50 -17.31
CA GLN A 169 -18.59 -1.61 -18.72
C GLN A 169 -17.74 -0.43 -19.18
N ALA A 170 -18.07 0.80 -18.75
CA ALA A 170 -17.38 2.02 -19.17
C ALA A 170 -15.88 1.97 -18.83
N ARG A 171 -15.54 1.48 -17.63
CA ARG A 171 -14.18 1.44 -17.08
C ARG A 171 -13.22 0.43 -17.73
N LYS A 172 -13.68 -0.43 -18.65
CA LYS A 172 -12.91 -1.59 -19.13
C LYS A 172 -11.56 -1.23 -19.75
N ASP A 173 -11.45 -0.02 -20.30
CA ASP A 173 -10.24 0.46 -20.97
C ASP A 173 -9.38 1.36 -20.08
N LEU A 174 -9.77 1.58 -18.81
CA LEU A 174 -8.91 2.30 -17.88
C LEU A 174 -7.62 1.49 -17.63
N PRO A 175 -6.44 2.12 -17.74
CA PRO A 175 -5.18 1.42 -17.61
C PRO A 175 -4.92 0.98 -16.17
N LEU A 176 -4.07 -0.04 -15.99
CA LEU A 176 -3.70 -0.56 -14.67
C LEU A 176 -2.95 0.47 -13.79
N CYS A 177 -2.40 1.54 -14.36
CA CYS A 177 -1.84 2.64 -13.58
C CYS A 177 -2.90 3.54 -12.94
N THR A 178 -4.20 3.36 -13.24
CA THR A 178 -5.29 4.10 -12.58
C THR A 178 -5.29 3.85 -11.08
N TYR A 179 -5.42 4.91 -10.27
CA TYR A 179 -5.45 4.80 -8.82
C TYR A 179 -6.75 4.17 -8.28
N THR A 180 -6.63 3.44 -7.18
CA THR A 180 -7.71 2.91 -6.33
C THR A 180 -7.43 3.25 -4.86
N GLU A 181 -8.44 3.08 -4.00
CA GLU A 181 -8.36 3.30 -2.54
C GLU A 181 -8.98 2.14 -1.74
#